data_AF-A0A258CAI8-F1
#
_entry.id   AF-A0A258CAI8-F1
#
_cell.length_a   1.000
_cell.length_b   1.000
_cell.length_c   1.000
_cell.angle_alpha   90.00
_cell.angle_beta   90.00
_cell.angle_gamma   90.00
#
_symmetry.space_group_name_H-M   'P 1'
#
loop_
_entity.id
_entity.type
_entity.pdbx_description
1 polymer ?
#
loop_
_entity_poly.entity_id
_entity_poly.type
_entity_poly.pdbx_seq_one_letter_code
_entity_poly.pdbx_strand_id
1 'polypeptide(L)'
;MSHSYETKPLVYACSGCSNVAQLANDLAVVMDREGLAEMSCIAGVGGKVKQLVKVAQSGRPILAVDGCPLNCVKQTLATVDVV
;
A
#
# COMPACT_ATOMS: atom_id res chain seq x y z
N MET A 1 10.18 6.01 17.52
CA MET A 1 9.23 7.12 17.36
C MET A 1 7.85 6.52 17.20
N SER A 2 6.94 6.74 18.14
CA SER A 2 5.56 6.27 18.06
C SER A 2 4.75 7.23 17.18
N HIS A 3 4.78 7.03 15.86
CA HIS A 3 3.83 7.69 14.98
C HIS A 3 2.46 7.04 15.22
N SER A 4 1.52 7.81 15.78
CA SER A 4 0.12 7.36 15.84
C SER A 4 -0.44 7.36 14.42
N TYR A 5 -0.43 6.17 13.80
CA TYR A 5 -0.89 5.97 12.43
C TYR A 5 -2.41 5.95 12.28
N GLU A 6 -3.15 5.95 13.39
CA GLU A 6 -4.59 5.69 13.45
C GLU A 6 -5.45 6.66 12.60
N THR A 7 -4.91 7.85 12.29
CA THR A 7 -5.59 8.88 11.46
C THR A 7 -4.93 9.10 10.10
N LYS A 8 -3.84 8.42 9.78
CA LYS A 8 -3.08 8.64 8.54
C LYS A 8 -3.67 7.84 7.37
N PRO A 9 -3.52 8.30 6.11
CA PRO A 9 -3.85 7.46 4.97
C PRO A 9 -2.94 6.22 4.94
N LEU A 10 -3.42 5.15 4.31
CA LEU A 10 -2.60 3.99 3.98
C LEU A 10 -1.90 4.22 2.64
N VAL A 11 -0.65 3.80 2.51
CA VAL A 11 0.05 3.75 1.23
C VAL A 11 0.37 2.30 0.85
N TYR A 12 -0.05 1.92 -0.36
CA TYR A 12 0.30 0.65 -0.99
C TYR A 12 1.08 0.95 -2.26
N ALA A 13 2.23 0.32 -2.43
CA ALA A 13 3.09 0.51 -3.59
C ALA A 13 3.36 -0.79 -4.33
N CYS A 14 3.55 -0.68 -5.64
CA CYS A 14 4.09 -1.74 -6.46
C CYS A 14 5.56 -1.97 -6.09
N SER A 15 5.90 -3.08 -5.42
CA SER A 15 7.28 -3.43 -5.03
C SER A 15 7.88 -4.53 -5.93
N GLY A 16 7.58 -4.46 -7.23
CA GLY A 16 8.02 -5.44 -8.24
C GLY A 16 9.42 -5.20 -8.80
N CYS A 17 9.79 -5.94 -9.85
CA CYS A 17 11.15 -5.97 -10.41
C CYS A 17 11.50 -4.81 -11.35
N SER A 18 10.55 -3.98 -11.79
CA SER A 18 10.85 -2.85 -12.68
C SER A 18 11.46 -1.68 -11.92
N ASN A 19 12.27 -0.86 -12.59
CA ASN A 19 12.85 0.36 -12.01
C ASN A 19 11.79 1.32 -11.46
N VAL A 20 10.67 1.46 -12.16
CA VAL A 20 9.53 2.29 -11.77
C VAL A 20 8.74 1.69 -10.59
N ALA A 21 8.71 0.37 -10.43
CA ALA A 21 8.17 -0.26 -9.23
C ALA A 21 9.08 -0.01 -8.02
N GLN A 22 10.39 -0.17 -8.18
CA GLN A 22 11.34 0.16 -7.11
C GLN A 22 11.22 1.63 -6.67
N LEU A 23 11.05 2.55 -7.62
CA LEU A 23 10.79 3.97 -7.30
C LEU A 23 9.44 4.16 -6.55
N ALA A 24 8.37 3.48 -6.97
CA ALA A 24 7.08 3.53 -6.27
C ALA A 24 7.20 3.03 -4.82
N ASN A 25 7.96 1.94 -4.62
CA ASN A 25 8.26 1.41 -3.30
C ASN A 25 9.06 2.40 -2.46
N ASP A 26 10.12 2.99 -3.02
CA ASP A 26 10.96 3.96 -2.32
C ASP A 26 10.15 5.18 -1.87
N LEU A 27 9.25 5.68 -2.72
CA LEU A 27 8.31 6.75 -2.37
C LEU A 27 7.45 6.38 -1.16
N ALA A 28 6.82 5.20 -1.17
CA ALA A 28 5.97 4.77 -0.06
C ALA A 28 6.74 4.60 1.26
N VAL A 29 7.97 4.09 1.20
CA VAL A 29 8.85 3.97 2.38
C VAL A 29 9.20 5.35 2.95
N VAL A 30 9.50 6.32 2.10
CA VAL A 30 9.78 7.70 2.56
C VAL A 30 8.53 8.30 3.21
N MET A 31 7.35 8.15 2.60
CA MET A 31 6.09 8.66 3.16
C MET A 31 5.79 8.08 4.54
N ASP A 32 6.08 6.79 4.76
CA ASP A 32 5.92 6.15 6.06
C ASP A 32 6.88 6.69 7.12
N ARG A 33 8.17 6.82 6.76
CA ARG A 33 9.21 7.33 7.65
C ARG A 33 9.01 8.79 8.06
N GLU A 34 8.49 9.59 7.15
CA GLU A 34 8.12 11.00 7.39
C GLU A 34 6.74 11.14 8.08
N GLY A 35 6.04 10.04 8.37
CA GLY A 35 4.74 10.05 9.04
C GLY A 35 3.62 10.68 8.21
N LEU A 36 3.74 10.70 6.88
CA LEU A 36 2.75 11.22 5.95
C LEU A 36 1.64 10.20 5.67
N ALA A 37 1.98 8.92 5.64
CA ALA A 37 1.08 7.78 5.48
C ALA A 37 1.56 6.60 6.33
N GLU A 38 0.74 5.57 6.49
CA GLU A 38 1.18 4.26 7.01
C GLU A 38 1.36 3.31 5.83
N MET A 39 2.56 2.78 5.63
CA MET A 39 2.80 1.81 4.57
C MET A 39 2.28 0.43 4.96
N SER A 40 1.54 -0.21 4.06
CA SER A 40 1.04 -1.57 4.25
C SER A 40 1.43 -2.47 3.07
N CYS A 41 1.50 -3.78 3.33
CA CYS A 41 2.07 -4.74 2.40
C CYS A 41 1.02 -5.24 1.39
N ILE A 42 1.14 -4.79 0.13
CA ILE A 42 0.25 -5.21 -0.96
C ILE A 42 0.37 -6.71 -1.27
N ALA A 43 1.58 -7.27 -1.18
CA ALA A 43 1.81 -8.70 -1.41
C ALA A 43 1.05 -9.56 -0.38
N GLY A 44 0.96 -9.10 0.86
CA GLY A 44 0.19 -9.79 1.88
C GLY A 44 -1.33 -9.65 1.71
N VAL A 45 -1.83 -8.56 1.12
CA VAL A 45 -3.23 -8.46 0.67
C VAL A 45 -3.49 -9.49 -0.43
N GLY A 46 -2.64 -9.56 -1.45
CA GLY A 46 -2.75 -10.56 -2.53
C GLY A 46 -2.63 -12.01 -2.03
N GLY A 47 -1.82 -12.23 -0.99
CA GLY A 47 -1.71 -13.50 -0.27
C GLY A 47 -2.86 -13.79 0.71
N LYS A 48 -3.88 -12.92 0.80
CA LYS A 48 -5.03 -13.04 1.70
C LYS A 48 -4.64 -13.16 3.18
N VAL A 49 -3.55 -12.52 3.59
CA VAL A 49 -3.15 -12.44 5.00
C VAL A 49 -4.21 -11.65 5.76
N LYS A 50 -4.97 -12.33 6.63
CA LYS A 50 -6.18 -11.79 7.29
C LYS A 50 -5.99 -10.39 7.89
N GLN A 51 -4.87 -10.15 8.56
CA GLN A 51 -4.60 -8.84 9.18
C GLN A 51 -4.40 -7.72 8.15
N LEU A 52 -3.70 -8.00 7.05
CA LEU A 52 -3.44 -7.01 6.01
C LEU A 52 -4.68 -6.70 5.17
N VAL A 53 -5.53 -7.72 4.92
CA VAL A 53 -6.84 -7.51 4.30
C VAL A 53 -7.73 -6.62 5.18
N LYS A 54 -7.77 -6.86 6.50
CA LYS A 54 -8.51 -6.01 7.44
C LYS A 54 -8.02 -4.56 7.44
N VAL A 55 -6.70 -4.36 7.36
CA VAL A 55 -6.12 -3.00 7.27
C VAL A 55 -6.55 -2.33 5.96
N ALA A 56 -6.47 -3.03 4.82
CA ALA A 56 -6.93 -2.50 3.54
C ALA A 56 -8.43 -2.13 3.54
N GLN A 57 -9.24 -2.90 4.26
CA GLN A 57 -10.69 -2.67 4.41
C GLN A 57 -11.05 -1.74 5.58
N SER A 58 -10.08 -1.07 6.21
CA SER A 58 -10.32 -0.24 7.40
C SER A 58 -11.16 1.02 7.15
N GLY A 59 -11.42 1.36 5.87
CA GLY A 59 -12.09 2.59 5.48
C GLY A 59 -11.21 3.84 5.54
N ARG A 60 -9.93 3.71 5.91
CA ARG A 60 -8.96 4.79 5.84
C ARG A 60 -8.69 5.18 4.38
N PRO A 61 -8.40 6.45 4.08
CA PRO A 61 -8.02 6.85 2.72
C PRO A 61 -6.78 6.08 2.26
N ILE A 62 -6.78 5.65 0.99
CA ILE A 62 -5.70 4.84 0.40
C ILE A 62 -5.03 5.61 -0.73
N LEU A 63 -3.70 5.67 -0.67
CA LEU A 63 -2.84 6.01 -1.79
C LEU A 63 -2.30 4.72 -2.41
N ALA A 64 -2.82 4.35 -3.59
CA ALA A 64 -2.33 3.22 -4.37
C ALA A 64 -1.33 3.72 -5.43
N VAL A 65 -0.08 3.28 -5.35
CA VAL A 65 1.00 3.69 -6.24
C VAL A 65 1.42 2.51 -7.11
N ASP A 66 0.98 2.53 -8.36
CA ASP A 66 1.38 1.56 -9.37
C ASP A 66 2.57 2.07 -10.18
N GLY A 67 3.60 1.24 -10.32
CA GLY A 67 4.83 1.58 -11.05
C GLY A 67 4.74 1.30 -12.55
N CYS A 68 3.80 0.47 -13.03
CA CYS A 68 3.74 0.06 -14.43
C CYS A 68 2.29 -0.22 -14.90
N PRO A 69 2.06 -0.38 -16.21
CA PRO A 69 0.71 -0.59 -16.76
C PRO A 69 -0.03 -1.84 -16.28
N LEU A 70 0.64 -2.77 -15.59
CA LEU A 70 0.00 -3.95 -15.01
C LEU A 70 -0.92 -3.61 -13.83
N ASN A 71 -0.70 -2.46 -13.18
CA ASN A 71 -1.53 -1.96 -12.09
C ASN A 71 -1.75 -2.98 -10.94
N CYS A 72 -0.68 -3.68 -10.54
CA CYS A 72 -0.75 -4.76 -9.56
C CYS A 72 -1.40 -4.33 -8.23
N VAL A 73 -1.17 -3.10 -7.76
CA VAL A 73 -1.76 -2.60 -6.52
C VAL A 73 -3.26 -2.45 -6.67
N LYS A 74 -3.70 -1.72 -7.71
CA LYS A 74 -5.13 -1.56 -8.01
C LYS A 74 -5.84 -2.91 -8.16
N GLN A 75 -5.27 -3.82 -8.95
CA GLN A 75 -5.85 -5.14 -9.19
C GLN A 75 -5.97 -5.95 -7.89
N THR A 76 -4.94 -5.91 -7.04
CA THR A 76 -4.94 -6.63 -5.76
C THR A 76 -5.98 -6.07 -4.80
N LEU A 77 -6.07 -4.74 -4.67
CA LEU A 77 -7.08 -4.09 -3.81
C LEU A 77 -8.52 -4.37 -4.28
N ALA A 78 -8.77 -4.44 -5.59
CA ALA A 78 -10.07 -4.81 -6.13
C ALA A 78 -10.50 -6.24 -5.74
N THR A 79 -9.55 -7.16 -5.51
CA THR A 79 -9.88 -8.54 -5.06
C THR A 79 -10.41 -8.62 -3.61
N VAL A 80 -10.32 -7.51 -2.87
CA VAL A 80 -10.78 -7.39 -1.48
C VAL A 80 -11.77 -6.24 -1.30
N ASP A 81 -12.46 -5.85 -2.37
CA ASP A 81 -13.55 -4.87 -2.37
C ASP A 81 -13.15 -3.45 -1.92
N VAL A 82 -11.91 -3.05 -2.22
CA VAL A 82 -11.38 -1.71 -1.86
C VAL A 82 -11.39 -0.74 -3.07
N VAL A 83 -11.59 -1.23 -4.30
CA VAL A 83 -11.63 -0.42 -5.55
C VAL A 83 -12.61 -1.03 -6.55
#